data_AF-M5RQI3-F1
#
_entry.id   AF-M5RQI3-F1
#
_cell.length_a   1.000
_cell.length_b   1.000
_cell.length_c   1.000
_cell.angle_alpha   90.00
_cell.angle_beta   90.00
_cell.angle_gamma   90.00
#
_symmetry.space_group_name_H-M   'P 1'
#
loop_
_entity.id
_entity.type
_entity.pdbx_description
1 polymer ?
#
loop_
_entity_poly.entity_id
_entity_poly.type
_entity_poly.pdbx_seq_one_letter_code
_entity_poly.pdbx_strand_id
1 'polypeptide(L)'
;MGGLPTDKFCGWTYGAHALSKDELTLDFDDATMAAAALGHTISMNLAVWIRHAFQDVVPDARDNPDWNICSAFEISRLIRNAFSHNPADPHWSIDPLCRNQVFIVDNVITLDTNDIDGTRFDWHHYGGPLALYRLSQWVRANLLTPQMSEP
;
A
#
# COMPACT_ATOMS: atom_id res chain seq x y z
N MET A 1 24.57 -3.39 -25.56
CA MET A 1 23.87 -3.46 -24.26
C MET A 1 24.06 -4.88 -23.74
N GLY A 2 24.76 -5.06 -22.63
CA GLY A 2 25.00 -6.39 -22.04
C GLY A 2 23.79 -6.79 -21.19
N GLY A 3 23.09 -7.85 -21.60
CA GLY A 3 22.00 -8.42 -20.82
C GLY A 3 22.51 -8.97 -19.48
N LEU A 4 21.63 -8.98 -18.47
CA LEU A 4 21.89 -9.66 -17.20
C LEU A 4 22.16 -11.16 -17.48
N PRO A 5 23.11 -11.81 -16.77
CA PRO A 5 23.42 -13.21 -17.01
C PRO A 5 22.23 -14.09 -16.60
N THR A 6 21.48 -14.59 -17.60
CA THR A 6 20.30 -15.47 -17.42
C THR A 6 20.63 -16.95 -17.66
N ASP A 7 21.92 -17.29 -17.76
CA ASP A 7 22.40 -18.56 -18.32
C ASP A 7 22.16 -19.81 -17.45
N LYS A 8 21.42 -19.69 -16.34
CA LYS A 8 21.10 -20.81 -15.44
C LYS A 8 19.61 -21.07 -15.24
N PHE A 9 18.72 -20.28 -15.85
CA PHE A 9 17.28 -20.48 -15.68
C PHE A 9 16.71 -21.30 -16.85
N CYS A 10 16.41 -22.58 -16.61
CA CYS A 10 15.96 -23.52 -17.64
C CYS A 10 14.43 -23.56 -17.82
N GLY A 11 13.69 -22.91 -16.92
CA GLY A 11 12.25 -23.05 -16.76
C GLY A 11 11.88 -23.22 -15.29
N TRP A 12 10.59 -23.17 -14.98
CA TRP A 12 10.06 -23.34 -13.62
C TRP A 12 8.91 -24.33 -13.63
N THR A 13 8.88 -25.25 -12.67
CA THR A 13 7.79 -26.21 -12.50
C THR A 13 7.15 -26.08 -11.12
N TYR A 14 5.83 -26.13 -11.07
CA TYR A 14 5.04 -26.21 -9.84
C TYR A 14 3.88 -27.19 -10.02
N GLY A 15 3.95 -28.32 -9.32
CA GLY A 15 3.00 -29.42 -9.49
C GLY A 15 3.00 -29.94 -10.93
N ALA A 16 1.83 -29.93 -11.58
CA ALA A 16 1.67 -30.35 -12.97
C ALA A 16 1.95 -29.24 -14.00
N HIS A 17 2.28 -28.02 -13.56
CA HIS A 17 2.51 -26.88 -14.43
C HIS A 17 4.01 -26.67 -14.66
N ALA A 18 4.39 -26.44 -15.91
CA ALA A 18 5.75 -26.12 -16.32
C ALA A 18 5.72 -24.84 -17.15
N LEU A 19 6.69 -23.96 -16.91
CA LEU A 19 6.96 -22.76 -17.69
C LEU A 19 8.34 -22.89 -18.30
N SER A 20 8.43 -22.68 -19.60
CA SER A 20 9.70 -22.60 -20.32
C SER A 20 10.45 -21.31 -19.99
N LYS A 21 11.74 -21.26 -20.35
CA LYS A 21 12.53 -20.03 -20.22
C LYS A 21 11.89 -18.87 -20.99
N ASP A 22 11.39 -19.12 -22.18
CA ASP A 22 10.84 -18.07 -23.05
C ASP A 22 9.54 -17.50 -22.48
N GLU A 23 8.70 -18.33 -21.86
CA GLU A 23 7.49 -17.89 -21.15
C GLU A 23 7.78 -17.11 -19.86
N LEU A 24 8.98 -17.25 -19.30
CA LEU A 24 9.41 -16.55 -18.08
C LEU A 24 10.23 -15.30 -18.36
N THR A 25 10.75 -15.16 -19.58
CA THR A 25 11.60 -14.03 -19.94
C THR A 25 10.71 -12.86 -20.30
N LEU A 26 10.70 -11.84 -19.46
CA LEU A 26 10.03 -10.58 -19.77
C LEU A 26 10.90 -9.77 -20.73
N ASP A 27 10.26 -9.17 -21.73
CA ASP A 27 10.90 -8.07 -22.44
C ASP A 27 10.94 -6.80 -21.56
N PHE A 28 11.50 -5.71 -22.09
CA PHE A 28 11.66 -4.49 -21.31
C PHE A 28 10.32 -3.82 -20.97
N ASP A 29 9.35 -3.88 -21.87
CA ASP A 29 8.04 -3.25 -21.68
C ASP A 29 7.22 -4.05 -20.66
N ASP A 30 7.24 -5.38 -20.77
CA ASP A 30 6.65 -6.30 -19.81
C ASP A 30 7.31 -6.17 -18.43
N ALA A 31 8.63 -6.05 -18.36
CA ALA A 31 9.35 -5.84 -17.11
C ALA A 31 8.96 -4.51 -16.45
N THR A 32 8.76 -3.46 -17.24
CA THR A 32 8.31 -2.15 -16.75
C THR A 32 6.88 -2.22 -16.22
N MET A 33 5.98 -2.86 -16.95
CA MET A 33 4.60 -3.09 -16.52
C MET A 33 4.55 -3.95 -15.24
N ALA A 34 5.33 -5.02 -15.18
CA ALA A 34 5.43 -5.89 -14.01
C ALA A 34 5.95 -5.12 -12.78
N ALA A 35 6.97 -4.27 -12.95
CA ALA A 35 7.49 -3.43 -11.87
C ALA A 35 6.42 -2.47 -11.33
N ALA A 36 5.64 -1.83 -12.22
CA ALA A 36 4.53 -0.96 -11.82
C ALA A 36 3.45 -1.75 -11.06
N ALA A 37 3.05 -2.92 -11.57
CA ALA A 37 2.06 -3.79 -10.94
C ALA A 37 2.52 -4.30 -9.57
N LEU A 38 3.81 -4.60 -9.40
CA LEU A 38 4.40 -4.94 -8.11
C LEU A 38 4.33 -3.76 -7.13
N GLY A 39 4.62 -2.55 -7.59
CA GLY A 39 4.48 -1.32 -6.80
C GLY A 39 3.04 -1.10 -6.31
N HIS A 40 2.05 -1.30 -7.18
CA HIS A 40 0.64 -1.28 -6.83
C HIS A 40 0.29 -2.34 -5.78
N THR A 41 0.75 -3.58 -6.01
CA THR A 41 0.50 -4.72 -5.13
C THR A 41 1.05 -4.47 -3.73
N ILE A 42 2.28 -3.96 -3.60
CA ILE A 42 2.90 -3.64 -2.32
C ILE A 42 2.11 -2.55 -1.60
N SER A 43 1.75 -1.47 -2.30
CA SER A 43 1.02 -0.34 -1.72
C SER A 43 -0.36 -0.76 -1.21
N MET A 44 -1.09 -1.52 -2.03
CA MET A 44 -2.38 -2.09 -1.65
C MET A 44 -2.25 -3.03 -0.44
N ASN A 45 -1.31 -3.97 -0.46
CA ASN A 45 -1.16 -4.94 0.63
C ASN A 45 -0.81 -4.27 1.96
N LEU A 46 0.15 -3.34 1.96
CA LEU A 46 0.50 -2.60 3.18
C LEU A 46 -0.71 -1.84 3.74
N ALA A 47 -1.46 -1.15 2.87
CA ALA A 47 -2.65 -0.42 3.28
C ALA A 47 -3.74 -1.35 3.85
N VAL A 48 -3.96 -2.52 3.24
CA VAL A 48 -4.88 -3.55 3.76
C VAL A 48 -4.45 -4.04 5.14
N TRP A 49 -3.18 -4.41 5.31
CA TRP A 49 -2.69 -4.95 6.58
C TRP A 49 -2.70 -3.92 7.71
N ILE A 50 -2.35 -2.67 7.41
CA ILE A 50 -2.47 -1.56 8.37
C ILE A 50 -3.93 -1.41 8.80
N ARG A 51 -4.86 -1.34 7.85
CA ARG A 51 -6.29 -1.19 8.15
C ARG A 51 -6.81 -2.36 8.99
N HIS A 52 -6.44 -3.60 8.68
CA HIS A 52 -6.83 -4.77 9.47
C HIS A 52 -6.31 -4.68 10.91
N ALA A 53 -5.06 -4.25 11.11
CA ALA A 53 -4.52 -4.05 12.45
C ALA A 53 -5.39 -3.10 13.30
N PHE A 54 -5.88 -1.99 12.71
CA PHE A 54 -6.83 -1.12 13.40
C PHE A 54 -8.16 -1.81 13.72
N GLN A 55 -8.74 -2.54 12.76
CA GLN A 55 -10.02 -3.23 12.97
C GLN A 55 -9.95 -4.28 14.09
N ASP A 56 -8.78 -4.88 14.29
CA ASP A 56 -8.58 -5.92 15.29
C ASP A 56 -8.38 -5.35 16.70
N VAL A 57 -7.79 -4.15 16.85
CA VAL A 57 -7.33 -3.63 18.15
C VAL A 57 -7.96 -2.31 18.58
N VAL A 58 -8.55 -1.55 17.66
CA VAL A 58 -9.15 -0.24 17.94
C VAL A 58 -10.64 -0.28 17.55
N PRO A 59 -11.55 -0.40 18.53
CA PRO A 59 -12.97 -0.19 18.29
C PRO A 59 -13.20 1.20 17.69
N ASP A 60 -13.95 1.27 16.59
CA ASP A 60 -14.34 2.50 15.91
C ASP A 60 -13.19 3.48 15.64
N ALA A 61 -12.10 2.99 15.02
CA ALA A 61 -10.91 3.77 14.72
C ALA A 61 -11.15 5.10 13.97
N ARG A 62 -12.24 5.22 13.20
CA ARG A 62 -12.65 6.45 12.51
C ARG A 62 -13.04 7.57 13.49
N ASP A 63 -13.73 7.24 14.57
CA ASP A 63 -14.25 8.21 15.54
C ASP A 63 -13.37 8.27 16.80
N ASN A 64 -12.12 7.78 16.69
CA ASN A 64 -11.18 7.77 17.79
C ASN A 64 -10.77 9.21 18.16
N PRO A 65 -10.70 9.55 19.46
CA PRO A 65 -10.28 10.89 19.90
C PRO A 65 -8.80 11.20 19.60
N ASP A 66 -7.95 10.19 19.41
CA ASP A 66 -6.57 10.38 18.97
C ASP A 66 -6.53 10.58 17.45
N TRP A 67 -6.15 11.79 17.05
CA TRP A 67 -6.05 12.18 15.65
C TRP A 67 -5.03 11.34 14.86
N ASN A 68 -3.95 10.86 15.49
CA ASN A 68 -2.99 9.99 14.82
C ASN A 68 -3.60 8.62 14.51
N ILE A 69 -4.41 8.08 15.41
CA ILE A 69 -5.15 6.82 15.19
C ILE A 69 -6.15 7.01 14.05
N CYS A 70 -6.98 8.05 14.13
CA CYS A 70 -7.98 8.37 13.11
C CYS A 70 -7.31 8.57 11.73
N SER A 71 -6.27 9.41 11.66
CA SER A 71 -5.55 9.70 10.42
C SER A 71 -4.87 8.47 9.84
N ALA A 72 -4.18 7.67 10.65
CA ALA A 72 -3.53 6.44 10.20
C ALA A 72 -4.55 5.44 9.63
N PHE A 73 -5.70 5.30 10.30
CA PHE A 73 -6.80 4.48 9.82
C PHE A 73 -7.34 5.00 8.48
N GLU A 74 -7.69 6.28 8.39
CA GLU A 74 -8.26 6.89 7.18
C GLU A 74 -7.29 6.84 6.00
N ILE A 75 -6.01 7.15 6.19
CA ILE A 75 -4.98 7.04 5.15
C ILE A 75 -4.91 5.61 4.61
N SER A 76 -4.82 4.62 5.49
CA SER A 76 -4.74 3.21 5.08
C SER A 76 -5.99 2.76 4.32
N ARG A 77 -7.16 3.23 4.74
CA ARG A 77 -8.44 2.93 4.11
C ARG A 77 -8.59 3.59 2.75
N LEU A 78 -8.24 4.87 2.62
CA LEU A 78 -8.30 5.62 1.36
C LEU A 78 -7.31 5.07 0.33
N ILE A 79 -6.07 4.77 0.73
CA ILE A 79 -5.10 4.11 -0.16
C ILE A 79 -5.67 2.77 -0.64
N ARG A 80 -6.17 1.91 0.26
CA ARG A 80 -6.77 0.63 -0.12
C ARG A 80 -7.96 0.79 -1.07
N ASN A 81 -8.80 1.80 -0.85
CA ASN A 81 -9.96 2.08 -1.70
C ASN A 81 -9.55 2.49 -3.12
N ALA A 82 -8.40 3.14 -3.29
CA ALA A 82 -7.93 3.50 -4.64
C ALA A 82 -7.70 2.27 -5.55
N PHE A 83 -7.44 1.10 -4.95
CA PHE A 83 -7.21 -0.16 -5.66
C PHE A 83 -8.46 -1.06 -5.71
N SER A 84 -9.57 -0.73 -5.04
CA SER A 84 -10.65 -1.71 -4.82
C SER A 84 -11.44 -2.11 -6.06
N HIS A 85 -11.42 -1.29 -7.11
CA HIS A 85 -12.16 -1.56 -8.35
C HIS A 85 -11.24 -2.08 -9.46
N ASN A 86 -10.07 -1.48 -9.63
CA ASN A 86 -9.09 -1.88 -10.63
C ASN A 86 -7.66 -1.71 -10.08
N PRO A 87 -7.05 -2.77 -9.51
CA PRO A 87 -5.68 -2.70 -9.00
C PRO A 87 -4.60 -2.45 -10.06
N ALA A 88 -4.88 -2.77 -11.33
CA ALA A 88 -3.95 -2.54 -12.44
C ALA A 88 -3.93 -1.07 -12.88
N ASP A 89 -5.06 -0.37 -12.76
CA ASP A 89 -5.17 1.07 -13.04
C ASP A 89 -5.94 1.79 -11.91
N PRO A 90 -5.30 1.92 -10.73
CA PRO A 90 -5.95 2.44 -9.53
C PRO A 90 -6.30 3.92 -9.66
N HIS A 91 -7.43 4.30 -9.08
CA HIS A 91 -7.95 5.67 -9.07
C HIS A 91 -8.43 5.99 -7.66
N TRP A 92 -8.15 7.20 -7.18
CA TRP A 92 -8.66 7.66 -5.91
C TRP A 92 -10.19 7.62 -5.89
N SER A 93 -10.72 7.08 -4.80
CA SER A 93 -12.15 7.06 -4.50
C SER A 93 -12.32 7.59 -3.08
N ILE A 94 -12.55 8.90 -2.98
CA ILE A 94 -12.59 9.63 -1.72
C ILE A 94 -14.04 9.79 -1.30
N ASP A 95 -14.37 9.22 -0.13
CA ASP A 95 -15.70 9.37 0.44
C ASP A 95 -16.03 10.85 0.65
N PRO A 96 -17.30 11.27 0.51
CA PRO A 96 -17.70 12.67 0.70
C PRO A 96 -17.25 13.28 2.03
N LEU A 97 -17.21 12.47 3.10
CA LEU A 97 -16.77 12.89 4.43
C LEU A 97 -15.25 13.02 4.58
N CYS A 98 -14.46 12.58 3.61
CA CYS A 98 -13.00 12.65 3.63
C CYS A 98 -12.45 13.61 2.56
N ARG A 99 -13.31 14.19 1.70
CA ARG A 99 -12.90 15.12 0.66
C ARG A 99 -12.40 16.43 1.26
N ASN A 100 -11.39 17.01 0.63
CA ASN A 100 -10.81 18.30 1.00
C ASN A 100 -10.32 18.35 2.45
N GLN A 101 -9.76 17.24 2.92
CA GLN A 101 -9.15 17.09 4.23
C GLN A 101 -7.68 16.70 4.10
N VAL A 102 -6.92 17.01 5.15
CA VAL A 102 -5.53 16.60 5.28
C VAL A 102 -5.44 15.66 6.49
N PHE A 103 -5.10 14.41 6.22
CA PHE A 103 -4.85 13.40 7.26
C PHE A 103 -3.35 13.36 7.55
N ILE A 104 -2.98 13.43 8.83
CA ILE A 104 -1.58 13.54 9.25
C ILE A 104 -1.33 12.58 10.39
N VAL A 105 -0.28 11.77 10.24
CA VAL A 105 0.38 11.09 11.35
C VAL A 105 1.74 11.75 11.52
N ASP A 106 1.94 12.41 12.66
CA ASP A 106 3.07 13.32 12.85
C ASP A 106 4.42 12.66 12.55
N ASN A 107 5.19 13.29 11.66
CA ASN A 107 6.51 12.83 11.19
C ASN A 107 6.52 11.45 10.49
N VAL A 108 5.37 10.91 10.13
CA VAL A 108 5.24 9.57 9.52
C VAL A 108 4.70 9.66 8.09
N ILE A 109 3.48 10.21 7.92
CA ILE A 109 2.77 10.25 6.64
C ILE A 109 1.73 11.36 6.65
N THR A 110 1.50 11.96 5.49
CA THR A 110 0.45 12.95 5.25
C THR A 110 -0.26 12.60 3.96
N LEU A 111 -1.58 12.63 3.96
CA LEU A 111 -2.40 12.52 2.74
C LEU A 111 -3.29 13.76 2.65
N ASP A 112 -3.04 14.58 1.64
CA ASP A 112 -3.94 15.68 1.25
C ASP A 112 -4.94 15.15 0.22
N THR A 113 -6.23 15.28 0.52
CA THR A 113 -7.32 14.80 -0.33
C THR A 113 -7.98 15.90 -1.18
N ASN A 114 -7.42 17.12 -1.17
CA ASN A 114 -7.90 18.21 -2.00
C ASN A 114 -7.78 17.83 -3.49
N ASP A 115 -8.90 17.88 -4.21
CA ASP A 115 -8.99 17.70 -5.67
C ASP A 115 -8.43 16.38 -6.24
N ILE A 116 -8.18 15.35 -5.41
CA ILE A 116 -7.67 14.06 -5.89
C ILE A 116 -8.77 13.03 -6.19
N ASP A 117 -10.03 13.27 -5.79
CA ASP A 117 -11.11 12.29 -6.00
C ASP A 117 -11.33 11.99 -7.50
N GLY A 118 -11.41 10.70 -7.85
CA GLY A 118 -11.54 10.23 -9.22
C GLY A 118 -10.28 10.36 -10.09
N THR A 119 -9.20 10.95 -9.57
CA THR A 119 -7.92 11.03 -10.30
C THR A 119 -7.17 9.71 -10.24
N ARG A 120 -6.27 9.47 -11.19
CA ARG A 120 -5.40 8.29 -11.16
C ARG A 120 -4.57 8.31 -9.88
N PHE A 121 -4.40 7.14 -9.26
CA PHE A 121 -3.62 7.02 -8.04
C PHE A 121 -2.18 7.50 -8.28
N ASP A 122 -1.72 8.38 -7.41
CA ASP A 122 -0.36 8.90 -7.42
C ASP A 122 0.21 8.80 -6.00
N TRP A 123 1.37 8.14 -5.90
CA TRP A 123 2.04 7.91 -4.64
C TRP A 123 2.62 9.20 -4.04
N HIS A 124 2.82 10.25 -4.84
CA HIS A 124 3.26 11.55 -4.36
C HIS A 124 2.24 12.19 -3.41
N HIS A 125 0.95 11.87 -3.54
CA HIS A 125 -0.10 12.40 -2.67
C HIS A 125 0.06 11.98 -1.20
N TYR A 126 0.81 10.90 -0.92
CA TYR A 126 1.11 10.46 0.45
C TYR A 126 2.59 10.33 0.80
N GLY A 127 3.50 10.82 -0.06
CA GLY A 127 4.94 10.71 0.16
C GLY A 127 5.57 9.36 -0.20
N GLY A 128 4.84 8.52 -0.92
CA GLY A 128 5.39 7.32 -1.57
C GLY A 128 5.53 6.07 -0.70
N PRO A 129 6.04 4.97 -1.28
CA PRO A 129 6.14 3.68 -0.59
C PRO A 129 6.89 3.72 0.75
N LEU A 130 7.87 4.63 0.89
CA LEU A 130 8.61 4.80 2.13
C LEU A 130 7.75 5.38 3.26
N ALA A 131 6.87 6.34 2.98
CA ALA A 131 5.95 6.89 3.96
C ALA A 131 4.94 5.83 4.44
N LEU A 132 4.43 5.02 3.51
CA LEU A 132 3.53 3.91 3.86
C LEU A 132 4.24 2.81 4.67
N TYR A 133 5.51 2.51 4.36
CA TYR A 133 6.32 1.62 5.18
C TYR A 133 6.52 2.17 6.60
N ARG A 134 6.83 3.47 6.75
CA ARG A 134 6.93 4.13 8.07
C ARG A 134 5.61 4.08 8.83
N LEU A 135 4.48 4.25 8.15
CA LEU A 135 3.16 4.08 8.76
C LEU A 135 2.99 2.67 9.32
N SER A 136 3.40 1.63 8.59
CA SER A 136 3.34 0.26 9.09
C SER A 136 4.22 0.03 10.34
N GLN A 137 5.39 0.67 10.40
CA GLN A 137 6.25 0.65 11.59
C GLN A 137 5.60 1.37 12.77
N TRP A 138 5.00 2.54 12.52
CA TRP A 138 4.27 3.30 13.54
C TRP A 138 3.10 2.50 14.11
N VAL A 139 2.30 1.87 13.25
CA VAL A 139 1.18 0.99 13.66
C VAL A 139 1.67 -0.16 14.52
N ARG A 140 2.75 -0.82 14.12
CA ARG A 140 3.35 -1.89 14.92
C ARG A 140 3.77 -1.40 16.31
N ALA A 141 4.43 -0.24 16.39
CA ALA A 141 4.94 0.30 17.64
C ALA A 141 3.83 0.79 18.58
N ASN A 142 2.79 1.43 18.04
CA ASN A 142 1.78 2.12 18.85
C ASN A 142 0.51 1.28 19.09
N LEU A 143 0.21 0.30 18.24
CA LEU A 143 -1.02 -0.50 18.36
C LEU A 143 -0.76 -1.97 18.70
N LEU A 144 0.26 -2.58 18.10
CA LEU A 144 0.45 -4.04 18.15
C LEU A 144 1.49 -4.50 19.17
N THR A 145 2.36 -3.61 19.65
CA THR A 145 3.32 -3.96 20.69
C THR A 145 2.62 -3.89 22.04
N PRO A 146 2.63 -4.96 22.85
CA PRO A 146 2.02 -4.92 24.17
C PRO A 146 2.66 -3.78 24.96
N GLN A 147 1.82 -2.86 25.46
CA GLN A 147 2.28 -1.87 26.43
C GLN A 147 2.82 -2.65 27.62
N MET A 148 4.13 -2.61 27.84
CA MET A 148 4.68 -3.06 29.11
C MET A 148 4.13 -2.11 30.16
N SER A 149 3.13 -2.55 30.90
CA SER A 149 2.69 -1.88 32.11
C SER A 149 3.92 -1.72 33.00
N GLU A 150 4.35 -0.48 33.25
CA GLU A 150 5.32 -0.24 34.32
C GLU A 150 4.69 -0.71 35.65
N PRO A 151 5.43 -1.45 36.49
CA PRO A 151 4.94 -1.98 37.76
C PRO A 151 4.62 -0.90 38.79
#